data_AF-A0A7M7GBP2-F1
#
_entry.id   AF-A0A7M7GBP2-F1
#
_cell.length_a   1.000
_cell.length_b   1.000
_cell.length_c   1.000
_cell.angle_alpha   90.00
_cell.angle_beta   90.00
_cell.angle_gamma   90.00
#
_symmetry.space_group_name_H-M   'P 1'
#
loop_
_entity.id
_entity.type
_entity.pdbx_description
1 polymer ?
#
loop_
_entity_poly.entity_id
_entity_poly.type
_entity_poly.pdbx_seq_one_letter_code
_entity_poly.pdbx_strand_id
1 'polypeptide(L)'
;MEIARIHRYYKTYHFGPRWLLYQYLLTDAKLRNMLDLGPFCGTITFITGLMILILLLYSYMNEKATNSNEKDFQELQKETNKKIPRKKSVADIRPIYNCIHKHLQQTDVFQEKTKKMLCKERLELEILCSKINCINKLLRPEAQTEWRRSKLRKVYYRPINSATSK
;
A
#
# COMPACT_ATOMS: atom_id res chain seq x y z
N MET A 1 -17.44 -76.79 -14.48
CA MET A 1 -18.02 -77.46 -15.67
C MET A 1 -17.83 -76.66 -16.96
N GLU A 2 -17.83 -75.32 -16.92
CA GLU A 2 -17.67 -74.45 -18.11
C GLU A 2 -16.27 -74.49 -18.75
N ILE A 3 -15.20 -74.55 -17.96
CA ILE A 3 -13.81 -74.56 -18.46
C ILE A 3 -13.55 -75.75 -19.39
N ALA A 4 -14.09 -76.93 -19.06
CA ALA A 4 -13.96 -78.13 -19.89
C ALA A 4 -14.73 -78.04 -21.21
N ARG A 5 -15.85 -77.30 -21.26
CA ARG A 5 -16.60 -77.03 -22.51
C ARG A 5 -15.88 -76.03 -23.40
N ILE A 6 -15.37 -74.93 -22.81
CA ILE A 6 -14.62 -73.90 -23.54
C ILE A 6 -13.34 -74.50 -24.13
N HIS A 7 -12.65 -75.35 -23.36
CA HIS A 7 -11.46 -76.06 -23.82
C HIS A 7 -11.73 -77.01 -25.00
N ARG A 8 -12.88 -77.71 -25.02
CA ARG A 8 -13.26 -78.58 -26.16
C ARG A 8 -13.52 -77.82 -27.45
N TYR A 9 -14.13 -76.65 -27.39
CA TYR A 9 -14.53 -75.89 -28.59
C TYR A 9 -13.37 -75.16 -29.29
N TYR A 10 -12.33 -74.78 -28.55
CA TYR A 10 -11.23 -73.95 -29.08
C TYR A 10 -9.89 -74.68 -29.21
N LYS A 11 -9.85 -76.00 -28.95
CA LYS A 11 -8.63 -76.84 -28.95
C LYS A 11 -7.86 -76.83 -30.28
N THR A 12 -8.50 -76.49 -31.39
CA THR A 12 -7.99 -76.80 -32.75
C THR A 12 -7.32 -75.64 -33.50
N TYR A 13 -7.30 -74.42 -32.97
CA TYR A 13 -6.80 -73.25 -33.70
C TYR A 13 -5.66 -72.56 -32.95
N HIS A 14 -4.42 -72.85 -33.36
CA HIS A 14 -3.22 -72.45 -32.64
C HIS A 14 -2.77 -71.00 -32.89
N PHE A 15 -3.26 -70.28 -33.90
CA PHE A 15 -2.85 -68.89 -34.15
C PHE A 15 -3.96 -68.06 -34.81
N GLY A 16 -4.43 -67.00 -34.13
CA GLY A 16 -5.43 -66.05 -34.66
C GLY A 16 -6.18 -65.26 -33.56
N PRO A 17 -7.02 -64.27 -33.92
CA PRO A 17 -7.80 -63.47 -32.95
C PRO A 17 -8.74 -64.31 -32.07
N ARG A 18 -9.16 -65.49 -32.55
CA ARG A 18 -9.94 -66.47 -31.77
C ARG A 18 -9.14 -67.10 -30.63
N TRP A 19 -7.82 -67.20 -30.76
CA TRP A 19 -6.93 -67.69 -29.70
C TRP A 19 -6.79 -66.65 -28.58
N LEU A 20 -6.71 -65.36 -28.93
CA LEU A 20 -6.74 -64.26 -27.94
C LEU A 20 -8.09 -64.23 -27.21
N LEU A 21 -9.19 -64.43 -27.92
CA LEU A 21 -10.53 -64.54 -27.33
C LEU A 21 -10.61 -65.72 -26.36
N TYR A 22 -10.00 -66.86 -26.72
CA TYR A 22 -9.93 -68.04 -25.87
C TYR A 22 -9.08 -67.81 -24.61
N GLN A 23 -7.91 -67.18 -24.74
CA GLN A 23 -7.07 -66.77 -23.61
C GLN A 23 -7.86 -65.86 -22.66
N TYR A 24 -8.54 -64.85 -23.20
CA TYR A 24 -9.37 -63.91 -22.45
C TYR A 24 -10.49 -64.63 -21.67
N LEU A 25 -11.27 -65.48 -22.34
CA LEU A 25 -12.35 -66.27 -21.72
C LEU A 25 -11.83 -67.24 -20.66
N LEU A 26 -10.65 -67.82 -20.86
CA LEU A 26 -10.01 -68.73 -19.90
C LEU A 26 -9.53 -67.96 -18.66
N THR A 27 -8.92 -66.78 -18.86
CA THR A 27 -8.51 -65.91 -17.76
C THR A 27 -9.70 -65.35 -16.99
N ASP A 28 -10.78 -64.98 -17.67
CA ASP A 28 -12.04 -64.52 -17.06
C ASP A 28 -12.68 -65.65 -16.22
N ALA A 29 -12.77 -66.87 -16.75
CA ALA A 29 -13.27 -68.03 -16.02
C ALA A 29 -12.40 -68.39 -14.80
N LYS A 30 -11.06 -68.26 -14.90
CA LYS A 30 -10.15 -68.44 -13.76
C LYS A 30 -10.34 -67.36 -12.70
N LEU A 31 -10.48 -66.09 -13.11
CA LEU A 31 -10.67 -64.97 -12.19
C LEU A 31 -12.00 -65.10 -11.44
N ARG A 32 -13.07 -65.51 -12.14
CA ARG A 32 -14.39 -65.77 -11.56
C ARG A 32 -14.37 -66.86 -10.50
N ASN A 33 -13.67 -67.96 -10.77
CA ASN A 33 -13.51 -69.05 -9.81
C ASN A 33 -12.59 -68.68 -8.62
N MET A 34 -11.59 -67.83 -8.80
CA MET A 34 -10.72 -67.39 -7.71
C MET A 34 -11.43 -66.44 -6.73
N LEU A 35 -12.42 -65.70 -7.23
CA LEU A 35 -13.15 -64.67 -6.47
C LEU A 35 -14.57 -65.12 -6.08
N ASP A 36 -14.94 -66.38 -6.33
CA ASP A 36 -16.30 -66.93 -6.14
C ASP A 36 -17.42 -66.03 -6.72
N LEU A 37 -17.14 -65.40 -7.86
CA LEU A 37 -18.09 -64.51 -8.53
C LEU A 37 -19.11 -65.34 -9.30
N GLY A 38 -20.40 -65.16 -8.98
CA GLY A 38 -21.51 -65.85 -9.65
C GLY A 38 -21.58 -65.59 -11.18
N PRO A 39 -22.39 -66.37 -11.92
CA PRO A 39 -22.45 -66.37 -13.39
C PRO A 39 -22.87 -65.04 -14.04
N PHE A 40 -23.32 -64.06 -13.25
CA PHE A 40 -23.72 -62.71 -13.70
C PHE A 40 -22.72 -61.60 -13.31
N CYS A 41 -21.70 -61.90 -12.50
CA CYS A 41 -20.69 -60.92 -12.09
C CYS A 41 -19.40 -61.22 -12.87
N GLY A 42 -18.93 -60.27 -13.68
CA GLY A 42 -17.78 -60.44 -14.58
C GLY A 42 -16.52 -59.73 -14.09
N THR A 43 -15.43 -59.86 -14.82
CA THR A 43 -14.19 -59.08 -14.61
C THR A 43 -14.42 -57.57 -14.58
N ILE A 44 -15.35 -57.06 -15.40
CA ILE A 44 -15.69 -55.64 -15.47
C ILE A 44 -16.28 -55.14 -14.15
N THR A 45 -17.20 -55.89 -13.53
CA THR A 45 -17.83 -55.47 -12.27
C THR A 45 -16.84 -55.45 -11.11
N PHE A 46 -15.86 -56.36 -11.12
CA PHE A 46 -14.76 -56.36 -10.16
C PHE A 46 -13.84 -55.14 -10.33
N ILE A 47 -13.45 -54.81 -11.57
CA ILE A 47 -12.62 -53.64 -11.86
C ILE A 47 -13.36 -52.35 -11.46
N THR A 48 -14.65 -52.23 -11.78
CA THR A 48 -15.45 -51.08 -11.35
C THR A 48 -15.57 -50.99 -9.83
N GLY A 49 -15.69 -52.12 -9.13
CA GLY A 49 -15.70 -52.16 -7.67
C GLY A 49 -14.39 -51.68 -7.05
N LEU A 50 -13.25 -52.10 -7.60
CA LEU A 50 -11.93 -51.61 -7.19
C LEU A 50 -11.78 -50.10 -7.41
N MET A 51 -12.23 -49.59 -8.57
CA MET A 51 -12.19 -48.15 -8.84
C MET A 51 -13.06 -47.35 -7.87
N ILE A 52 -14.25 -47.85 -7.53
CA ILE A 52 -15.12 -47.23 -6.52
C ILE A 52 -14.44 -47.24 -5.15
N LEU A 53 -13.81 -48.35 -4.76
CA LEU A 53 -13.07 -48.45 -3.50
C LEU A 53 -11.92 -47.44 -3.42
N ILE A 54 -11.16 -47.28 -4.51
CA ILE A 54 -10.08 -46.29 -4.60
C ILE A 54 -10.63 -44.87 -4.46
N LEU A 55 -11.75 -44.54 -5.11
CA LEU A 55 -12.41 -43.23 -5.01
C LEU A 55 -12.89 -42.94 -3.58
N LEU A 56 -13.44 -43.94 -2.89
CA LEU A 56 -13.87 -43.81 -1.50
C LEU A 56 -12.69 -43.58 -0.56
N LEU A 57 -11.60 -44.34 -0.72
CA LEU A 57 -10.38 -44.16 0.07
C LEU A 57 -9.76 -42.78 -0.17
N TYR A 58 -9.73 -42.32 -1.43
CA TYR A 58 -9.21 -41.00 -1.76
C TYR A 58 -10.05 -39.88 -1.15
N SER A 59 -11.38 -40.00 -1.23
CA SER A 59 -12.31 -39.03 -0.62
C SER A 59 -12.13 -38.94 0.89
N TYR A 60 -12.00 -40.10 1.57
CA TYR A 60 -11.76 -40.17 3.01
C TYR A 60 -10.42 -39.52 3.42
N MET A 61 -9.35 -39.80 2.68
CA MET A 61 -8.04 -39.21 2.94
C MET A 61 -8.05 -37.69 2.69
N ASN A 62 -8.75 -37.24 1.65
CA ASN A 62 -8.86 -35.83 1.33
C ASN A 62 -9.66 -35.07 2.40
N GLU A 63 -10.77 -35.63 2.87
CA GLU A 63 -11.55 -35.04 3.97
C GLU A 63 -10.75 -34.91 5.27
N LYS A 64 -9.93 -35.91 5.58
CA LYS A 64 -9.03 -35.86 6.74
C LYS A 64 -7.96 -34.78 6.58
N ALA A 65 -7.40 -34.62 5.38
CA ALA A 65 -6.41 -33.59 5.09
C ALA A 65 -7.03 -32.18 5.15
N THR A 66 -8.23 -31.97 4.59
CA THR A 66 -8.93 -30.68 4.67
C THR A 66 -9.28 -30.31 6.11
N ASN A 67 -9.72 -31.27 6.92
CA ASN A 67 -10.03 -31.03 8.34
C ASN A 67 -8.78 -30.70 9.17
N SER A 68 -7.62 -31.27 8.83
CA SER A 68 -6.35 -30.90 9.47
C SER A 68 -5.94 -29.48 9.08
N ASN A 69 -5.97 -29.18 7.78
CA ASN A 69 -5.60 -27.86 7.26
C ASN A 69 -6.51 -26.75 7.80
N GLU A 70 -7.80 -27.01 7.97
CA GLU A 70 -8.75 -26.05 8.57
C GLU A 70 -8.39 -25.75 10.03
N LYS A 71 -7.97 -26.76 10.81
CA LYS A 71 -7.52 -26.56 12.19
C LYS A 71 -6.24 -25.74 12.25
N ASP A 72 -5.27 -26.05 11.39
CA ASP A 72 -4.01 -25.32 11.29
C ASP A 72 -4.26 -23.87 10.88
N PHE A 73 -5.16 -23.64 9.92
CA PHE A 73 -5.58 -22.30 9.50
C PHE A 73 -6.23 -21.52 10.66
N GLN A 74 -7.13 -22.14 11.43
CA GLN A 74 -7.76 -21.50 12.59
C GLN A 74 -6.74 -21.18 13.70
N GLU A 75 -5.74 -22.02 13.90
CA GLU A 75 -4.67 -21.78 14.87
C GLU A 75 -3.78 -20.60 14.43
N LEU A 76 -3.35 -20.59 13.17
CA LEU A 76 -2.62 -19.48 12.57
C LEU A 76 -3.42 -18.17 12.62
N GLN A 77 -4.73 -18.23 12.39
CA GLN A 77 -5.62 -17.08 12.49
C GLN A 77 -5.72 -16.56 13.92
N LYS A 78 -5.79 -17.44 14.93
CA LYS A 78 -5.77 -17.06 16.35
C LYS A 78 -4.44 -16.42 16.74
N GLU A 79 -3.30 -16.94 16.28
CA GLU A 79 -2.00 -16.32 16.52
C GLU A 79 -1.88 -14.96 15.87
N THR A 80 -2.33 -14.84 14.62
CA THR A 80 -2.33 -13.59 13.87
C THR A 80 -3.19 -12.54 14.59
N ASN A 81 -4.37 -12.92 15.07
CA ASN A 81 -5.24 -12.04 15.86
C ASN A 81 -4.65 -11.65 17.22
N LYS A 82 -3.75 -12.46 17.80
CA LYS A 82 -2.98 -12.08 19.00
C LYS A 82 -1.87 -11.07 18.69
N LYS A 83 -1.24 -11.17 17.52
CA LYS A 83 -0.10 -10.34 17.09
C LYS A 83 -0.53 -9.01 16.43
N ILE A 84 -1.70 -8.95 15.78
CA ILE A 84 -2.23 -7.69 15.25
C ILE A 84 -2.50 -6.73 16.43
N PRO A 85 -2.06 -5.46 16.36
CA PRO A 85 -2.31 -4.48 17.41
C PRO A 85 -3.81 -4.44 17.72
N ARG A 86 -4.18 -4.93 18.92
CA ARG A 86 -5.57 -4.90 19.41
C ARG A 86 -6.12 -3.49 19.19
N LYS A 87 -7.39 -3.36 18.77
CA LYS A 87 -8.12 -2.08 18.65
C LYS A 87 -7.89 -1.10 19.82
N LYS A 88 -7.56 -1.62 21.02
CA LYS A 88 -7.11 -0.85 22.20
C LYS A 88 -5.86 0.00 21.96
N SER A 89 -4.81 -0.54 21.34
CA SER A 89 -3.58 0.21 21.05
C SER A 89 -3.82 1.40 20.10
N VAL A 90 -4.70 1.22 19.11
CA VAL A 90 -5.12 2.32 18.21
C VAL A 90 -5.98 3.35 18.95
N ALA A 91 -6.80 2.90 19.91
CA ALA A 91 -7.59 3.79 20.76
C ALA A 91 -6.71 4.65 21.68
N ASP A 92 -5.59 4.13 22.17
CA ASP A 92 -4.64 4.85 23.02
C ASP A 92 -3.79 5.87 22.23
N ILE A 93 -3.50 5.58 20.96
CA ILE A 93 -2.74 6.49 20.08
C ILE A 93 -3.60 7.67 19.60
N ARG A 94 -4.90 7.46 19.38
CA ARG A 94 -5.84 8.47 18.88
C ARG A 94 -5.88 9.78 19.70
N PRO A 95 -5.96 9.78 21.04
CA PRO A 95 -5.96 11.02 21.82
C PRO A 95 -4.62 11.76 21.73
N ILE A 96 -3.49 11.04 21.72
CA ILE A 96 -2.15 11.62 21.60
C ILE A 96 -2.01 12.31 20.23
N TYR A 97 -2.39 11.62 19.17
CA TYR A 97 -2.41 12.18 17.81
C TYR A 97 -3.28 13.45 17.72
N ASN A 98 -4.49 13.42 18.27
CA ASN A 98 -5.39 14.57 18.27
C ASN A 98 -4.84 15.76 19.04
N CYS A 99 -4.15 15.50 20.17
CA CYS A 99 -3.49 16.54 20.96
C CYS A 99 -2.37 17.22 20.16
N ILE A 100 -1.48 16.42 19.56
CA ILE A 100 -0.38 16.91 18.72
C ILE A 100 -0.93 17.72 17.53
N HIS A 101 -1.96 17.20 16.86
CA HIS A 101 -2.56 17.87 15.72
C HIS A 101 -3.15 19.24 16.09
N LYS A 102 -3.86 19.34 17.23
CA LYS A 102 -4.38 20.62 17.74
C LYS A 102 -3.26 21.61 18.05
N HIS A 103 -2.18 21.15 18.68
CA HIS A 103 -1.03 22.01 18.97
C HIS A 103 -0.37 22.53 17.70
N LEU A 104 -0.17 21.67 16.68
CA LEU A 104 0.39 22.08 15.40
C LEU A 104 -0.50 23.13 14.71
N GLN A 105 -1.82 22.93 14.67
CA GLN A 105 -2.76 23.92 14.12
C GLN A 105 -2.67 25.27 14.87
N GLN A 106 -2.57 25.25 16.19
CA GLN A 106 -2.40 26.47 16.97
C GLN A 106 -1.06 27.16 16.64
N THR A 107 0.03 26.40 16.56
CA THR A 107 1.35 26.91 16.21
C THR A 107 1.35 27.58 14.83
N ASP A 108 0.67 27.02 13.84
CA ASP A 108 0.56 27.62 12.50
C ASP A 108 -0.12 29.00 12.56
N VAL A 109 -1.24 29.11 13.31
CA VAL A 109 -1.94 30.38 13.52
C VAL A 109 -1.06 31.40 14.25
N PHE A 110 -0.31 30.96 15.27
CA PHE A 110 0.64 31.83 15.97
C PHE A 110 1.74 32.33 15.04
N GLN A 111 2.34 31.44 14.24
CA GLN A 111 3.38 31.82 13.28
C GLN A 111 2.86 32.83 12.25
N GLU A 112 1.65 32.66 11.73
CA GLU A 112 1.05 33.60 10.79
C GLU A 112 0.83 34.98 11.43
N LYS A 113 0.35 35.02 12.68
CA LYS A 113 0.20 36.27 13.44
C LYS A 113 1.55 36.95 13.68
N THR A 114 2.58 36.20 14.07
CA THR A 114 3.93 36.74 14.28
C THR A 114 4.51 37.30 12.99
N LYS A 115 4.33 36.63 11.85
CA LYS A 115 4.75 37.16 10.54
C LYS A 115 4.07 38.50 10.21
N LYS A 116 2.77 38.63 10.46
CA LYS A 116 2.03 39.89 10.24
C LYS A 116 2.54 41.01 11.15
N MET A 117 2.80 40.71 12.42
CA MET A 117 3.39 41.66 13.37
C MET A 117 4.78 42.11 12.92
N LEU A 118 5.65 41.18 12.52
CA LEU A 118 7.00 41.50 12.02
C LEU A 118 6.96 42.40 10.78
N CYS A 119 6.03 42.16 9.85
CA CYS A 119 5.85 43.05 8.69
C CYS A 119 5.44 44.46 9.12
N LYS A 120 4.56 44.60 10.12
CA LYS A 120 4.15 45.91 10.64
C LYS A 120 5.33 46.67 11.27
N GLU A 121 6.07 46.03 12.17
CA GLU A 121 7.26 46.61 12.82
C GLU A 121 8.31 47.02 11.79
N ARG A 122 8.53 46.19 10.76
CA ARG A 122 9.44 46.51 9.66
C ARG A 122 9.02 47.78 8.91
N LEU A 123 7.73 47.95 8.62
CA LEU A 123 7.23 49.16 7.96
C LEU A 123 7.41 50.41 8.84
N GLU A 124 7.18 50.28 10.14
CA GLU A 124 7.42 51.38 11.09
C GLU A 124 8.90 51.78 11.12
N LEU A 125 9.82 50.81 11.12
CA LEU A 125 11.26 51.05 11.01
C LEU A 125 11.65 51.70 9.68
N GLU A 126 11.09 51.25 8.55
CA GLU A 126 11.35 51.85 7.23
C GLU A 126 10.89 53.32 7.20
N ILE A 127 9.72 53.63 7.79
CA ILE A 127 9.23 55.00 7.93
C ILE A 127 10.19 55.84 8.78
N LEU A 128 10.63 55.32 9.94
CA LEU A 128 11.58 56.02 10.81
C LEU A 128 12.92 56.28 10.10
N CYS A 129 13.45 55.28 9.39
CA CYS A 129 14.65 55.43 8.56
C CYS A 129 14.45 56.49 7.47
N SER A 130 13.28 56.55 6.82
CA SER A 130 12.98 57.59 5.82
C SER A 130 12.99 59.00 6.43
N LYS A 131 12.43 59.15 7.65
CA LYS A 131 12.41 60.43 8.39
C LYS A 131 13.82 60.86 8.77
N ILE A 132 14.62 59.94 9.32
CA ILE A 132 16.03 60.18 9.64
C ILE A 132 16.81 60.58 8.39
N ASN A 133 16.62 59.89 7.27
CA ASN A 133 17.27 60.23 6.01
C ASN A 133 16.86 61.62 5.48
N CYS A 134 15.58 61.99 5.63
CA CYS A 134 15.10 63.33 5.29
C CYS A 134 15.77 64.41 6.16
N ILE A 135 15.81 64.19 7.48
CA ILE A 135 16.49 65.07 8.43
C ILE A 135 17.97 65.21 8.08
N ASN A 136 18.65 64.10 7.80
CA ASN A 136 20.06 64.10 7.40
C ASN A 136 20.29 64.88 6.10
N LYS A 137 19.38 64.79 5.12
CA LYS A 137 19.44 65.60 3.89
C LYS A 137 19.29 67.10 4.19
N LEU A 138 18.37 67.48 5.07
CA LEU A 138 18.15 68.88 5.46
C LEU A 138 19.31 69.46 6.29
N LEU A 139 19.95 68.62 7.12
CA LEU A 139 21.10 69.01 7.92
C LEU A 139 22.42 69.00 7.15
N ARG A 140 22.43 68.61 5.86
CA ARG A 140 23.65 68.69 5.05
C ARG A 140 24.14 70.15 5.00
N PRO A 141 25.39 70.41 5.40
CA PRO A 141 25.92 71.77 5.46
C PRO A 141 25.97 72.44 4.09
N GLU A 142 26.05 71.67 3.00
CA GLU A 142 26.02 72.16 1.62
C GLU A 142 24.72 72.94 1.32
N ALA A 143 23.54 72.39 1.65
CA ALA A 143 22.25 73.06 1.44
C ALA A 143 22.01 74.23 2.41
N GLN A 144 22.61 74.19 3.60
CA GLN A 144 22.49 75.24 4.59
C GLN A 144 23.31 76.49 4.21
N THR A 145 24.42 76.34 3.47
CA THR A 145 25.20 77.48 2.96
C THR A 145 24.47 78.27 1.87
N GLU A 146 23.71 77.60 0.99
CA GLU A 146 22.89 78.27 -0.03
C GLU A 146 21.68 78.99 0.58
N TRP A 147 20.96 78.35 1.50
CA TRP A 147 19.85 78.99 2.23
C TRP A 147 20.29 80.16 3.11
N ARG A 148 21.50 80.10 3.70
CA ARG A 148 22.07 81.24 4.43
C ARG A 148 22.57 82.34 3.50
N ARG A 149 23.11 82.01 2.31
CA ARG A 149 23.52 82.99 1.30
C ARG A 149 22.34 83.76 0.72
N SER A 150 21.17 83.14 0.53
CA SER A 150 19.98 83.81 0.00
C SER A 150 19.29 84.75 1.01
N LYS A 151 19.49 84.53 2.32
CA LYS A 151 18.96 85.38 3.41
C LYS A 151 19.87 86.53 3.84
N LEU A 152 21.12 86.58 3.37
CA LEU A 152 21.98 87.74 3.61
C LEU A 152 21.43 88.93 2.80
N ARG A 153 21.09 90.02 3.51
CA ARG A 153 20.61 91.29 2.94
C ARG A 153 21.53 91.66 1.77
N LYS A 154 21.00 91.74 0.55
CA LYS A 154 21.72 92.36 -0.57
C LYS A 154 21.93 93.83 -0.21
N VAL A 155 23.09 94.14 0.37
CA VAL A 155 23.52 95.51 0.63
C VAL A 155 23.83 96.12 -0.73
N TYR A 156 22.88 96.88 -1.28
CA TYR A 156 23.14 97.74 -2.42
C TYR A 156 24.03 98.88 -1.94
N TYR A 157 25.33 98.75 -2.13
CA TYR A 157 26.25 99.85 -1.90
C TYR A 157 26.07 100.86 -3.03
N ARG A 158 25.53 102.04 -2.74
CA ARG A 158 25.53 103.18 -3.67
C ARG A 158 26.85 103.92 -3.48
N PRO A 159 27.78 103.92 -4.45
CA PRO A 159 28.99 104.73 -4.33
C PRO A 159 28.57 106.21 -4.32
N ILE A 160 28.75 106.87 -3.18
CA ILE A 160 28.65 108.32 -3.09
C ILE A 160 29.96 108.85 -3.67
N ASN A 161 29.95 109.12 -4.97
CA ASN A 161 31.05 109.80 -5.63
C ASN A 161 31.18 111.20 -5.01
N SER A 162 32.30 111.39 -4.33
CA SER A 162 32.87 112.69 -3.99
C SER A 162 33.25 113.44 -5.27
N ALA A 163 32.61 114.57 -5.53
CA ALA A 163 33.07 115.63 -6.45
C ALA A 163 32.39 116.95 -6.01
N THR A 164 33.06 117.78 -5.21
CA THR A 164 33.83 118.99 -5.59
C THR A 164 33.04 120.11 -6.31
N SER A 165 32.97 121.27 -5.61
CA SER A 165 33.00 122.66 -6.12
C SER A 165 31.77 123.15 -6.92
N LYS A 166 31.21 124.36 -6.76
CA LYS A 166 31.61 125.65 -6.16
C LYS A 166 30.40 126.28 -5.46
#